data_AF-K2PTF9-F1
#
_entry.id   AF-K2PTF9-F1
#
_cell.length_a   1.000
_cell.length_b   1.000
_cell.length_c   1.000
_cell.angle_alpha   90.00
_cell.angle_beta   90.00
_cell.angle_gamma   90.00
#
_symmetry.space_group_name_H-M   'P 1'
#
loop_
_entity.id
_entity.type
_entity.pdbx_description
1 polymer ?
#
loop_
_entity_poly.entity_id
_entity_poly.type
_entity_poly.pdbx_seq_one_letter_code
_entity_poly.pdbx_strand_id
1 'polypeptide(L)'
;MARTAKLYEEKVKPYLRDIRKWRDQDVSVVQVAKRLKVTQPFLNYTAKEYPELEEALKPRPLTEDELKRKAENEASYRRRYLNSTKSFIRRHATFEEKENFIQLILETSSKSEKQELLRRMNEIT
;
A
#
# COMPACT_ATOMS: atom_id res chain seq x y z
N MET A 1 27.32 -8.03 -9.59
CA MET A 1 27.06 -6.65 -10.06
C MET A 1 27.17 -6.48 -11.58
N ALA A 2 28.06 -7.18 -12.30
CA ALA A 2 28.18 -7.01 -13.77
C ALA A 2 26.91 -7.33 -14.59
N ARG A 3 26.08 -8.30 -14.14
CA ARG A 3 24.84 -8.68 -14.83
C ARG A 3 23.72 -7.65 -14.67
N THR A 4 23.62 -6.98 -13.51
CA THR A 4 22.60 -5.95 -13.25
C THR A 4 22.90 -4.67 -14.01
N ALA A 5 24.15 -4.25 -14.06
CA ALA A 5 24.60 -3.09 -14.86
C ALA A 5 24.34 -3.31 -16.37
N LYS A 6 24.68 -4.49 -16.90
CA LYS A 6 24.39 -4.82 -18.31
C LYS A 6 22.89 -4.81 -18.61
N LEU A 7 22.08 -5.39 -17.73
CA LEU A 7 20.63 -5.42 -17.90
C LEU A 7 20.02 -4.01 -17.84
N TYR A 8 20.55 -3.13 -16.98
CA TYR A 8 20.15 -1.73 -16.91
C TYR A 8 20.43 -0.99 -18.23
N GLU A 9 21.68 -1.07 -18.72
CA GLU A 9 22.11 -0.41 -19.95
C GLU A 9 21.31 -0.88 -21.18
N GLU A 10 20.96 -2.17 -21.26
CA GLU A 10 20.27 -2.73 -22.43
C GLU A 10 18.74 -2.59 -22.38
N LYS A 11 18.13 -2.72 -21.19
CA LYS A 11 16.67 -2.86 -21.04
C LYS A 11 15.99 -1.67 -20.40
N VAL A 12 16.72 -0.81 -19.70
CA VAL A 12 16.13 0.26 -18.89
C VAL A 12 16.56 1.63 -19.37
N LYS A 13 17.87 1.89 -19.45
CA LYS A 13 18.45 3.18 -19.82
C LYS A 13 17.91 3.75 -21.15
N PRO A 14 17.75 2.97 -22.23
CA PRO A 14 17.22 3.49 -23.49
C PRO A 14 15.77 3.98 -23.40
N TYR A 15 15.01 3.47 -22.41
CA TYR A 15 13.58 3.70 -22.25
C TYR A 15 13.23 4.66 -21.11
N LEU A 16 14.21 5.36 -20.50
CA LEU A 16 13.97 6.28 -19.38
C LEU A 16 12.89 7.34 -19.68
N ARG A 17 12.86 7.86 -20.91
CA ARG A 17 11.84 8.80 -21.36
C ARG A 17 10.45 8.18 -21.44
N ASP A 18 10.35 6.93 -21.90
CA ASP A 18 9.09 6.21 -21.99
C ASP A 18 8.59 5.79 -20.60
N ILE A 19 9.51 5.39 -19.71
CA ILE A 19 9.21 5.12 -18.31
C ILE A 19 8.57 6.36 -17.66
N ARG A 20 9.17 7.54 -17.82
CA ARG A 20 8.60 8.81 -17.32
C ARG A 20 7.19 9.04 -17.85
N LYS A 21 6.99 8.95 -19.18
CA LYS A 21 5.66 9.09 -19.81
C LYS A 21 4.64 8.10 -19.25
N TRP A 22 5.04 6.85 -19.01
CA TRP A 22 4.15 5.84 -18.44
C TRP A 22 3.80 6.17 -16.98
N ARG A 23 4.75 6.65 -16.18
CA ARG A 23 4.49 7.08 -14.80
C ARG A 23 3.61 8.32 -14.73
N ASP A 24 3.68 9.21 -15.71
CA ASP A 24 2.77 10.34 -15.87
C ASP A 24 1.34 9.89 -16.24
N GLN A 25 1.19 8.71 -16.83
CA GLN A 25 -0.09 8.06 -17.11
C GLN A 25 -0.57 7.12 -15.98
N ASP A 26 -0.01 7.27 -14.77
CA ASP A 26 -0.30 6.45 -13.59
C ASP A 26 -0.02 4.94 -13.74
N VAL A 27 0.76 4.53 -14.75
CA VAL A 27 1.14 3.12 -14.95
C VAL A 27 2.01 2.68 -13.79
N SER A 28 1.62 1.64 -13.06
CA SER A 28 2.36 1.19 -11.87
C SER A 28 3.76 0.67 -12.19
N VAL A 29 4.68 0.69 -11.21
CA VAL A 29 6.05 0.17 -11.39
C VAL A 29 6.02 -1.31 -11.82
N VAL A 30 5.04 -2.09 -11.35
CA VAL A 30 4.83 -3.48 -11.78
C VAL A 30 4.55 -3.57 -13.29
N GLN A 31 3.68 -2.69 -13.79
CA GLN A 31 3.35 -2.65 -15.21
C GLN A 31 4.51 -2.11 -16.05
N VAL A 32 5.26 -1.13 -15.55
CA VAL A 32 6.51 -0.67 -16.17
C VAL A 32 7.50 -1.82 -16.29
N ALA A 33 7.74 -2.58 -15.22
CA ALA A 33 8.62 -3.75 -15.23
C ALA A 33 8.18 -4.77 -16.28
N LYS A 34 6.87 -5.06 -16.35
CA LYS A 34 6.30 -5.96 -17.36
C LYS A 34 6.55 -5.47 -18.79
N ARG A 35 6.40 -4.17 -19.07
CA ARG A 35 6.68 -3.57 -20.39
C ARG A 35 8.14 -3.69 -20.79
N LEU A 36 9.04 -3.48 -19.83
CA LEU A 36 10.49 -3.60 -20.03
C LEU A 36 10.99 -5.06 -20.01
N LYS A 37 10.10 -6.03 -19.76
CA LYS A 37 10.42 -7.46 -19.59
C LYS A 37 11.48 -7.70 -18.50
N VAL A 38 11.39 -6.95 -17.40
CA VAL A 38 12.22 -7.11 -16.20
C VAL A 38 11.32 -7.33 -14.97
N THR A 39 11.93 -7.67 -13.84
CA THR A 39 11.18 -7.84 -12.58
C THR A 39 11.06 -6.51 -11.84
N GLN A 40 9.97 -6.33 -11.09
CA GLN A 40 9.81 -5.14 -10.24
C GLN A 40 10.93 -5.01 -9.19
N PRO A 41 11.36 -6.09 -8.49
CA PRO A 41 12.50 -6.01 -7.57
C PRO A 41 13.78 -5.51 -8.24
N PHE A 42 14.03 -5.88 -9.50
CA PHE A 42 15.17 -5.37 -10.26
C PHE A 42 15.09 -3.85 -10.42
N LEU A 43 13.97 -3.30 -10.90
CA LEU A 43 13.81 -1.84 -11.02
C LEU A 43 13.98 -1.11 -9.69
N ASN A 44 13.39 -1.64 -8.60
CA ASN A 44 13.50 -1.03 -7.27
C ASN A 44 14.94 -1.06 -6.73
N TYR A 45 15.67 -2.14 -7.00
CA TYR A 45 17.07 -2.26 -6.61
C TYR A 45 17.94 -1.29 -7.42
N THR A 46 17.80 -1.32 -8.75
CA THR A 46 18.58 -0.50 -9.68
C THR A 46 18.31 0.98 -9.53
N ALA A 47 17.09 1.40 -9.17
CA ALA A 47 16.79 2.82 -8.92
C ALA A 47 17.65 3.42 -7.79
N LYS A 48 18.13 2.62 -6.83
CA LYS A 48 19.03 3.09 -5.77
C LYS A 48 20.43 3.43 -6.28
N GLU A 49 20.86 2.79 -7.38
CA GLU A 49 22.19 2.94 -7.96
C GLU A 49 22.19 3.95 -9.12
N TYR A 50 21.04 4.22 -9.74
CA TYR A 50 20.90 5.07 -10.93
C TYR A 50 19.82 6.15 -10.72
N PRO A 51 20.20 7.39 -10.35
CA PRO A 51 19.27 8.48 -10.04
C PRO A 51 18.31 8.84 -11.19
N GLU A 52 18.75 8.69 -12.44
CA GLU A 52 17.91 8.96 -13.61
C GLU A 52 16.75 7.97 -13.73
N LEU A 53 16.93 6.73 -13.26
CA LEU A 53 15.86 5.74 -13.18
C LEU A 53 14.91 6.03 -12.02
N GLU A 54 15.45 6.42 -10.87
CA GLU A 54 14.63 6.83 -9.72
C GLU A 54 13.68 7.96 -10.11
N GLU A 55 14.19 9.00 -10.79
CA GLU A 55 13.39 10.13 -11.23
C GLU A 55 12.37 9.73 -12.31
N ALA A 56 12.74 8.84 -13.22
CA ALA A 56 11.82 8.30 -14.22
C ALA A 56 10.68 7.49 -13.58
N LEU A 57 10.96 6.73 -12.51
CA LEU A 57 9.99 5.88 -11.80
C LEU A 57 9.12 6.64 -10.81
N LYS A 58 9.53 7.84 -10.41
CA LYS A 58 8.83 8.67 -9.43
C LYS A 58 7.37 8.89 -9.85
N PRO A 59 6.39 8.65 -8.96
CA PRO A 59 4.99 8.97 -9.27
C PRO A 59 4.87 10.45 -9.61
N ARG A 60 4.01 10.79 -10.57
CA ARG A 60 3.61 12.18 -10.75
C ARG A 60 2.88 12.68 -9.49
N PRO A 61 2.96 13.99 -9.18
CA PRO A 61 2.06 14.56 -8.19
C PRO A 61 0.61 14.37 -8.66
N LEU A 62 -0.25 14.01 -7.71
CA LEU A 62 -1.69 13.95 -7.95
C LEU A 62 -2.25 15.37 -7.97
N THR A 63 -3.27 15.58 -8.79
CA THR A 63 -4.08 16.81 -8.75
C THR A 63 -4.93 16.86 -7.47
N GLU A 64 -5.42 18.04 -7.09
CA GLU A 64 -6.29 18.20 -5.92
C GLU A 64 -7.56 17.33 -6.00
N ASP A 65 -8.18 17.26 -7.18
CA ASP A 65 -9.35 16.42 -7.42
C ASP A 65 -9.04 14.92 -7.26
N GLU A 66 -7.87 14.47 -7.73
CA GLU A 66 -7.42 13.09 -7.57
C GLU A 66 -7.09 12.75 -6.12
N LEU A 67 -6.51 13.69 -5.38
CA LEU A 67 -6.27 13.54 -3.94
C LEU A 67 -7.60 13.41 -3.18
N LYS A 68 -8.57 14.28 -3.50
CA LYS A 68 -9.91 14.21 -2.91
C LYS A 68 -10.58 12.88 -3.20
N ARG A 69 -10.59 12.46 -4.46
CA ARG A 69 -11.17 11.17 -4.88
C ARG A 69 -10.47 9.98 -4.21
N LYS A 70 -9.15 10.05 -4.04
CA LYS A 70 -8.39 9.02 -3.32
C LYS A 70 -8.82 8.93 -1.86
N ALA A 71 -8.95 10.07 -1.17
CA ALA A 71 -9.43 10.11 0.21
C ALA A 71 -10.87 9.58 0.36
N GLU A 72 -11.76 9.94 -0.56
CA GLU A 72 -13.14 9.45 -0.59
C GLU A 72 -13.20 7.92 -0.81
N ASN A 73 -12.39 7.42 -1.74
CA ASN A 73 -12.28 5.98 -1.99
C ASN A 73 -11.73 5.23 -0.77
N GLU A 74 -10.73 5.77 -0.10
CA GLU A 74 -10.15 5.19 1.12
C GLU A 74 -11.18 5.16 2.26
N ALA A 75 -11.92 6.26 2.47
CA ALA A 75 -13.01 6.31 3.45
C ALA A 75 -14.11 5.28 3.15
N SER A 76 -14.49 5.16 1.87
CA SER A 76 -15.47 4.15 1.40
C SER A 76 -14.96 2.72 1.62
N TYR A 77 -13.69 2.45 1.30
CA TYR A 77 -13.07 1.15 1.50
C TYR A 77 -13.01 0.78 2.98
N ARG A 78 -12.54 1.71 3.83
CA ARG A 78 -12.51 1.54 5.29
C ARG A 78 -13.89 1.22 5.85
N ARG A 79 -14.93 1.94 5.41
CA ARG A 79 -16.32 1.69 5.84
C ARG A 79 -16.80 0.30 5.43
N ARG A 80 -16.55 -0.11 4.18
CA ARG A 80 -16.91 -1.45 3.68
C ARG A 80 -16.20 -2.55 4.47
N TYR A 81 -14.89 -2.41 4.67
CA TYR A 81 -14.10 -3.35 5.44
C TYR A 81 -14.62 -3.49 6.88
N LEU A 82 -14.83 -2.37 7.57
CA LEU A 82 -15.38 -2.35 8.94
C LEU A 82 -16.74 -3.07 9.02
N ASN A 83 -17.65 -2.80 8.08
CA ASN A 83 -18.97 -3.42 8.07
C ASN A 83 -18.89 -4.93 7.81
N SER A 84 -18.00 -5.35 6.90
CA SER A 84 -17.75 -6.77 6.63
C SER A 84 -17.21 -7.48 7.88
N THR A 85 -16.22 -6.91 8.55
CA THR A 85 -15.63 -7.46 9.77
C THR A 85 -16.67 -7.56 10.89
N LYS A 86 -17.45 -6.50 11.11
CA LYS A 86 -18.57 -6.53 12.09
C LYS A 86 -19.58 -7.63 11.76
N SER A 87 -19.94 -7.79 10.49
CA SER A 87 -20.88 -8.83 10.06
C SER A 87 -20.33 -10.24 10.32
N PHE A 88 -19.05 -10.46 10.02
CA PHE A 88 -18.37 -11.73 10.29
C PHE A 88 -18.36 -12.05 11.79
N ILE A 89 -17.87 -11.11 12.62
CA ILE A 89 -17.80 -11.27 14.08
C ILE A 89 -19.18 -11.59 14.66
N ARG A 90 -20.23 -10.92 14.19
CA ARG A 90 -21.60 -11.14 14.69
C ARG A 90 -22.17 -12.51 14.32
N ARG A 91 -21.98 -12.96 13.08
CA ARG A 91 -22.72 -14.11 12.51
C ARG A 91 -21.94 -15.41 12.47
N HIS A 92 -20.63 -15.34 12.36
CA HIS A 92 -19.80 -16.50 12.00
C HIS A 92 -18.70 -16.78 13.02
N ALA A 93 -18.18 -15.75 13.68
CA ALA A 93 -17.09 -15.94 14.63
C ALA A 93 -17.53 -16.75 15.86
N THR A 94 -16.71 -17.72 16.24
CA THR A 94 -16.85 -18.46 17.51
C THR A 94 -16.57 -17.55 18.71
N PHE A 95 -16.83 -18.04 19.92
CA PHE A 95 -16.49 -17.29 21.13
C PHE A 95 -14.96 -17.07 21.25
N GLU A 96 -14.16 -18.11 21.05
CA GLU A 96 -12.69 -18.03 21.06
C GLU A 96 -12.16 -17.02 20.02
N GLU A 97 -12.72 -17.01 18.80
CA GLU A 97 -12.33 -16.02 17.78
C GLU A 97 -12.68 -14.59 18.19
N LYS A 98 -13.82 -14.38 18.86
CA LYS A 98 -14.20 -13.07 19.39
C LYS A 98 -13.23 -12.60 20.47
N GLU A 99 -12.83 -13.49 21.38
CA GLU A 99 -11.81 -13.20 22.39
C GLU A 99 -10.48 -12.84 21.74
N ASN A 100 -10.05 -13.61 20.74
CA ASN A 100 -8.84 -13.31 19.97
C ASN A 100 -8.88 -11.92 19.31
N PHE A 101 -10.03 -11.52 18.74
CA PHE A 101 -10.21 -10.17 18.21
C PHE A 101 -10.06 -9.09 19.28
N ILE A 102 -10.68 -9.28 20.45
CA ILE A 102 -10.60 -8.34 21.57
C ILE A 102 -9.16 -8.25 22.08
N GLN A 103 -8.49 -9.38 22.26
CA GLN A 103 -7.09 -9.44 22.69
C GLN A 103 -6.18 -8.71 21.71
N LEU A 104 -6.31 -8.96 20.40
CA LEU A 104 -5.53 -8.27 19.37
C LEU A 104 -5.72 -6.74 19.42
N ILE A 105 -6.97 -6.28 19.58
CA ILE A 105 -7.29 -4.85 19.71
C ILE A 105 -6.59 -4.27 20.94
N LEU A 106 -6.68 -4.96 22.08
CA LEU A 106 -6.03 -4.51 23.30
C LEU A 106 -4.51 -4.50 23.10
N GLU A 107 -3.87 -5.59 22.71
CA GLU A 107 -2.41 -5.69 22.54
C GLU A 107 -1.81 -4.57 21.70
N THR A 108 -2.48 -4.22 20.61
CA THR A 108 -2.03 -3.18 19.66
C THR A 108 -2.37 -1.74 20.08
N SER A 109 -3.22 -1.57 21.08
CA SER A 109 -3.60 -0.25 21.61
C SER A 109 -2.56 0.30 22.59
N SER A 110 -2.41 1.62 22.61
CA SER A 110 -1.62 2.32 23.64
C SER A 110 -2.25 2.15 25.03
N LYS A 111 -1.49 2.45 26.09
CA LYS A 111 -1.97 2.32 27.48
C LYS A 111 -3.20 3.20 27.76
N SER A 112 -3.23 4.42 27.23
CA SER A 112 -4.37 5.33 27.35
C SER A 112 -5.60 4.83 26.59
N GLU A 113 -5.42 4.32 25.36
CA GLU A 113 -6.51 3.75 24.59
C GLU A 113 -7.11 2.50 25.26
N LYS A 114 -6.26 1.61 25.80
CA LYS A 114 -6.71 0.44 26.57
C LYS A 114 -7.61 0.85 27.74
N GLN A 115 -7.16 1.84 28.53
CA GLN A 115 -7.92 2.32 29.69
C GLN A 115 -9.27 2.90 29.28
N GLU A 116 -9.32 3.68 28.21
CA GLU A 116 -10.56 4.27 27.71
C GLU A 116 -11.51 3.21 27.13
N LEU A 117 -10.99 2.23 26.40
CA LEU A 117 -11.78 1.10 25.88
C LEU A 117 -12.43 0.31 27.01
N LEU A 118 -11.65 -0.09 28.02
CA LEU A 118 -12.14 -0.85 29.16
C LEU A 118 -13.17 -0.04 29.97
N ARG A 119 -12.93 1.26 30.19
CA ARG A 119 -13.88 2.15 30.86
C ARG A 119 -15.23 2.16 30.14
N ARG A 120 -15.22 2.40 28.82
CA ARG A 120 -16.45 2.43 28.00
C ARG A 120 -17.15 1.08 27.94
N MET A 121 -16.42 -0.03 27.93
CA MET A 121 -17.01 -1.36 27.96
C MET A 121 -17.77 -1.61 29.27
N ASN A 122 -17.20 -1.20 30.40
CA ASN A 122 -17.84 -1.36 31.70
C ASN A 122 -19.09 -0.47 31.86
N GLU A 123 -19.16 0.67 31.18
CA GLU A 123 -20.33 1.56 31.15
C GLU A 123 -21.52 1.04 30.33
N ILE A 124 -21.30 0.02 29.49
CA ILE A 124 -22.35 -0.58 28.63
C ILE A 124 -23.11 -1.68 29.39
N THR A 125 -22.56 -2.18 30.49
CA THR A 125 -23.14 -3.17 31.43
C THR A 125 -23.91 -2.52 32.55
#